data_AF-A0A2M7W7S8-F1
#
_entry.id   AF-A0A2M7W7S8-F1
#
_cell.length_a   1.000
_cell.length_b   1.000
_cell.length_c   1.000
_cell.angle_alpha   90.00
_cell.angle_beta   90.00
_cell.angle_gamma   90.00
#
_symmetry.space_group_name_H-M   'P 1'
#
loop_
_entity.id
_entity.type
_entity.pdbx_description
1 polymer ?
#
loop_
_entity_poly.entity_id
_entity_poly.type
_entity_poly.pdbx_seq_one_letter_code
_entity_poly.pdbx_strand_id
1 'polypeptide(L)'
;MVTFKFNLPGLAFFILSLCQGVFTAQASAYVKPVRAVHVVIDHLTISDMKRQIDIAHQAGFNMIIIELGNKIAFNNFPGRLLKDAWLVDEFLSVASYIRRKGMEVVPAVSLLSHQGQFLASVHPELMFNGNTYNPSKSDVYKLVFAYLDEVIATVNPKAIHIGHDEVSRRLPADYFLQDVNRLHDYLVQRKVETWMWGDMLISRKEFPNMLPWAVNGNGNGYGGELRKVLPKDIVICDWHYADIGDEFPSLTAFKNNGFRVLGAGWRRAQTTRNFSRYAAQNGADGMIITTWFDPNESRVVQNWDELDKIISEAGKAFVQDFPDAK
;
A
#
# COMPACT_ATOMS: atom_id res chain seq x y z
N MET A 1 36.94 -66.60 25.04
CA MET A 1 36.98 -66.76 23.57
C MET A 1 35.58 -67.20 23.16
N VAL A 2 34.75 -66.46 22.43
CA VAL A 2 35.00 -65.57 21.29
C VAL A 2 34.01 -64.40 21.38
N THR A 3 34.53 -63.19 21.29
CA THR A 3 33.80 -61.94 21.04
C THR A 3 33.41 -61.84 19.57
N PHE A 4 32.13 -61.59 19.28
CA PHE A 4 31.72 -60.98 18.02
C PHE A 4 31.21 -59.56 18.29
N LYS A 5 32.03 -58.59 17.88
CA LYS A 5 31.65 -57.18 17.72
C LYS A 5 30.99 -57.04 16.36
N PHE A 6 29.79 -56.48 16.30
CA PHE A 6 29.28 -55.84 15.09
C PHE A 6 29.14 -54.34 15.37
N ASN A 7 30.02 -53.58 14.72
CA ASN A 7 29.92 -52.13 14.57
C ASN A 7 28.86 -51.83 13.50
N LEU A 8 27.91 -50.96 13.81
CA LEU A 8 27.14 -50.20 12.81
C LEU A 8 27.40 -48.69 13.08
N PRO A 9 27.79 -47.91 12.06
CA PRO A 9 28.16 -46.51 12.23
C PRO A 9 26.92 -45.61 12.34
N GLY A 10 27.10 -44.50 13.05
CA GLY A 10 26.05 -43.60 13.51
C GLY A 10 25.15 -43.02 12.42
N LEU A 11 23.85 -43.01 12.72
CA LEU A 11 22.86 -42.15 12.08
C LEU A 11 22.74 -40.89 12.95
N ALA A 12 23.45 -39.82 12.56
CA ALA A 12 23.21 -38.50 13.11
C ALA A 12 21.87 -37.99 12.55
N PHE A 13 20.81 -38.09 13.34
CA PHE A 13 19.54 -37.42 13.04
C PHE A 13 19.75 -35.89 13.18
N PHE A 14 19.94 -35.22 12.05
CA PHE A 14 19.70 -33.78 11.97
C PHE A 14 18.20 -33.55 12.09
N ILE A 15 17.74 -33.19 13.29
CA ILE A 15 16.41 -32.58 13.47
C ILE A 15 16.54 -31.16 12.89
N LEU A 16 16.10 -30.98 11.65
CA LEU A 16 15.75 -29.66 11.13
C LEU A 16 14.57 -29.16 11.96
N SER A 17 14.85 -28.33 12.96
CA SER A 17 13.85 -27.53 13.64
C SER A 17 13.32 -26.50 12.64
N LEU A 18 12.25 -26.86 11.94
CA LEU A 18 11.36 -25.89 11.30
C LEU A 18 10.75 -25.04 12.42
N CYS A 19 11.40 -23.93 12.76
CA CYS A 19 10.77 -22.84 13.50
C CYS A 19 9.68 -22.27 12.60
N GLN A 20 8.51 -22.90 12.57
CA GLN A 20 7.28 -22.23 12.20
C GLN A 20 7.00 -21.25 13.34
N GLY A 21 7.58 -20.05 13.22
CA GLY A 21 7.17 -18.93 14.05
C GLY A 21 5.69 -18.72 13.84
N VAL A 22 4.89 -18.98 14.87
CA VAL A 22 3.50 -18.54 14.89
C VAL A 22 3.57 -17.02 15.00
N PHE A 23 3.56 -16.33 13.86
CA PHE A 23 3.42 -14.88 13.82
C PHE A 23 2.02 -14.54 14.30
N THR A 24 1.92 -14.06 15.53
CA THR A 24 0.69 -13.48 16.06
C THR A 24 0.42 -12.18 15.32
N ALA A 25 -0.81 -12.00 14.82
CA ALA A 25 -1.24 -10.79 14.12
C ALA A 25 -0.79 -9.52 14.86
N GLN A 26 -0.11 -8.60 14.17
CA GLN A 26 0.37 -7.37 14.78
C GLN A 26 -0.81 -6.42 15.06
N ALA A 27 -0.98 -6.00 16.32
CA ALA A 27 -1.95 -4.97 16.67
C ALA A 27 -1.60 -3.64 15.98
N SER A 28 -2.62 -2.85 15.64
CA SER A 28 -2.45 -1.56 14.97
C SER A 28 -1.45 -0.66 15.71
N ALA A 29 -0.46 -0.14 14.99
CA ALA A 29 0.45 0.91 15.45
C ALA A 29 -0.23 2.29 15.54
N TYR A 30 -1.46 2.42 15.01
CA TYR A 30 -2.26 3.65 14.99
C TYR A 30 -3.47 3.52 15.91
N VAL A 31 -3.57 4.43 16.89
CA VAL A 31 -4.60 4.42 17.94
C VAL A 31 -5.82 5.28 17.57
N LYS A 32 -5.61 6.27 16.70
CA LYS A 32 -6.67 7.16 16.21
C LYS A 32 -7.22 6.64 14.88
N PRO A 33 -8.51 6.88 14.56
CA PRO A 33 -9.01 6.68 13.20
C PRO A 33 -8.15 7.41 12.18
N VAL A 34 -7.83 6.75 11.07
CA VAL A 34 -6.95 7.31 10.05
C VAL A 34 -7.71 8.34 9.21
N ARG A 35 -7.14 9.52 9.07
CA ARG A 35 -7.57 10.54 8.11
C ARG A 35 -6.34 10.91 7.31
N ALA A 36 -6.18 10.28 6.15
CA ALA A 36 -4.98 10.37 5.34
C ALA A 36 -5.18 11.14 4.04
N VAL A 37 -4.16 11.90 3.64
CA VAL A 37 -4.00 12.37 2.26
C VAL A 37 -2.94 11.49 1.60
N HIS A 38 -3.29 10.88 0.46
CA HIS A 38 -2.34 10.20 -0.42
C HIS A 38 -1.86 11.18 -1.50
N VAL A 39 -0.54 11.36 -1.59
CA VAL A 39 0.11 12.35 -2.44
C VAL A 39 1.06 11.68 -3.42
N VAL A 40 0.86 11.94 -4.71
CA VAL A 40 1.80 11.55 -5.77
C VAL A 40 2.81 12.67 -5.99
N ILE A 41 4.09 12.37 -5.75
CA ILE A 41 5.13 13.41 -5.70
C ILE A 41 5.91 13.62 -7.01
N ASP A 42 5.68 12.79 -8.04
CA ASP A 42 6.42 12.82 -9.33
C ASP A 42 6.60 14.24 -9.91
N HIS A 43 5.57 15.08 -9.78
CA HIS A 43 5.53 16.43 -10.34
C HIS A 43 5.70 17.55 -9.32
N LEU A 44 5.87 17.22 -8.04
CA LEU A 44 5.92 18.20 -6.97
C LEU A 44 7.34 18.71 -6.74
N THR A 45 7.44 20.01 -6.44
CA THR A 45 8.60 20.56 -5.73
C THR A 45 8.44 20.34 -4.22
N ILE A 46 9.52 20.53 -3.46
CA ILE A 46 9.47 20.51 -1.99
C ILE A 46 8.51 21.58 -1.45
N SER A 47 8.41 22.74 -2.12
CA SER A 47 7.50 23.81 -1.73
C SER A 47 6.04 23.39 -1.92
N ASP A 48 5.72 22.77 -3.06
CA ASP A 48 4.38 22.28 -3.35
C ASP A 48 3.94 21.22 -2.35
N MET A 49 4.85 20.30 -2.02
CA MET A 49 4.59 19.28 -1.01
C MET A 49 4.31 19.90 0.37
N LYS A 50 5.10 20.90 0.80
CA LYS A 50 4.86 21.61 2.07
C LYS A 50 3.52 22.32 2.10
N ARG A 51 3.10 22.93 0.98
CA ARG A 51 1.78 23.55 0.83
C ARG A 51 0.65 22.53 1.02
N GLN A 52 0.73 21.37 0.38
CA GLN A 52 -0.26 20.31 0.55
C GLN A 52 -0.31 19.81 2.00
N ILE A 53 0.84 19.68 2.66
CA ILE A 53 0.94 19.31 4.07
C ILE A 53 0.26 20.35 4.98
N ASP A 54 0.43 21.65 4.69
CA ASP A 54 -0.23 22.72 5.44
C ASP A 54 -1.75 22.64 5.33
N ILE A 55 -2.26 22.42 4.11
CA ILE A 55 -3.70 22.30 3.85
C ILE A 55 -4.27 21.05 4.50
N ALA A 56 -3.59 19.91 4.37
CA ALA A 56 -3.98 18.66 5.03
C ALA A 56 -4.06 18.84 6.55
N HIS A 57 -3.05 19.48 7.15
CA HIS A 57 -3.06 19.76 8.58
C HIS A 57 -4.25 20.65 8.99
N GLN A 58 -4.49 21.74 8.25
CA GLN A 58 -5.62 22.66 8.51
C GLN A 58 -6.98 21.97 8.34
N ALA A 59 -7.08 21.01 7.42
CA ALA A 59 -8.29 20.23 7.17
C ALA A 59 -8.49 19.06 8.15
N GLY A 60 -7.60 18.89 9.14
CA GLY A 60 -7.76 17.91 10.23
C GLY A 60 -7.26 16.50 9.92
N PHE A 61 -6.47 16.33 8.86
CA PHE A 61 -5.80 15.07 8.56
C PHE A 61 -4.73 14.76 9.62
N ASN A 62 -4.53 13.47 9.90
CA ASN A 62 -3.54 13.00 10.86
C ASN A 62 -2.44 12.14 10.21
N MET A 63 -2.46 12.02 8.89
CA MET A 63 -1.52 11.19 8.14
C MET A 63 -1.32 11.68 6.71
N ILE A 64 -0.09 11.54 6.22
CA ILE A 64 0.25 11.70 4.80
C ILE A 64 0.83 10.38 4.29
N ILE A 65 0.19 9.82 3.27
CA ILE A 65 0.71 8.70 2.48
C ILE A 65 1.44 9.30 1.28
N ILE A 66 2.71 8.95 1.07
CA ILE A 66 3.54 9.54 0.01
C ILE A 66 3.86 8.48 -1.04
N GLU A 67 3.23 8.55 -2.20
CA GLU A 67 3.58 7.70 -3.36
C GLU A 67 4.93 8.15 -3.91
N LEU A 68 5.99 7.41 -3.58
CA LEU A 68 7.37 7.84 -3.82
C LEU A 68 7.71 7.90 -5.31
N GLY A 69 7.07 7.04 -6.12
CA GLY A 69 7.37 6.89 -7.53
C GLY A 69 8.87 6.73 -7.77
N ASN A 70 9.39 7.45 -8.76
CA ASN A 70 10.82 7.56 -9.05
C ASN A 70 11.38 8.97 -8.73
N LYS A 71 10.79 9.65 -7.74
CA LYS A 71 11.09 11.05 -7.40
C LYS A 71 12.20 11.22 -6.38
N ILE A 72 12.60 10.20 -5.64
CA ILE A 72 13.62 10.33 -4.58
C ILE A 72 14.86 9.56 -4.97
N ALA A 73 16.02 10.22 -4.92
CA ALA A 73 17.32 9.67 -5.29
C ALA A 73 17.90 8.74 -4.21
N PHE A 74 17.16 7.69 -3.87
CA PHE A 74 17.63 6.60 -3.02
C PHE A 74 18.75 5.81 -3.72
N ASN A 75 19.77 5.40 -2.98
CA ASN A 75 20.91 4.67 -3.52
C ASN A 75 20.50 3.29 -4.06
N ASN A 76 19.53 2.65 -3.42
CA ASN A 76 18.98 1.36 -3.78
C ASN A 76 17.73 1.46 -4.67
N PHE A 77 17.43 2.64 -5.26
CA PHE A 77 16.28 2.77 -6.14
C PHE A 77 16.43 1.85 -7.37
N PRO A 78 15.49 0.92 -7.62
CA PRO A 78 15.66 -0.15 -8.60
C PRO A 78 15.20 0.25 -10.02
N GLY A 79 15.29 1.53 -10.36
CA GLY A 79 14.69 2.10 -11.57
C GLY A 79 15.41 3.35 -12.09
N ARG A 80 14.75 4.08 -12.99
CA ARG A 80 15.27 5.35 -13.51
C ARG A 80 14.65 6.52 -12.77
N LEU A 81 15.50 7.34 -12.16
CA LEU A 81 15.09 8.56 -11.47
C LEU A 81 14.57 9.63 -12.44
N LEU A 82 13.67 10.46 -11.95
CA LEU A 82 13.32 11.72 -12.61
C LEU A 82 14.52 12.66 -12.61
N LYS A 83 14.58 13.55 -13.63
CA LYS A 83 15.68 14.51 -13.77
C LYS A 83 15.77 15.48 -12.59
N ASP A 84 14.62 15.80 -12.00
CA ASP A 84 14.45 16.68 -10.86
C ASP A 84 14.11 15.88 -9.59
N ALA A 85 14.65 14.66 -9.47
CA ALA A 85 14.50 13.85 -8.27
C ALA A 85 15.07 14.58 -7.04
N TRP A 86 14.33 14.50 -5.94
CA TRP A 86 14.73 15.04 -4.65
C TRP A 86 15.87 14.20 -4.05
N LEU A 87 16.75 14.88 -3.32
CA LEU A 87 17.75 14.22 -2.49
C LEU A 87 17.07 13.53 -1.29
N VAL A 88 17.72 12.50 -0.77
CA VAL A 88 17.25 11.78 0.43
C VAL A 88 17.07 12.73 1.62
N ASP A 89 17.97 13.70 1.80
CA ASP A 89 17.87 14.73 2.85
C ASP A 89 16.66 15.66 2.68
N GLU A 90 16.28 15.97 1.43
CA GLU A 90 15.10 16.76 1.14
C GLU A 90 13.82 15.98 1.50
N PHE A 91 13.76 14.71 1.13
CA PHE A 91 12.67 13.81 1.53
C PHE A 91 12.58 13.68 3.06
N LEU A 92 13.70 13.50 3.75
CA LEU A 92 13.75 13.48 5.21
C LEU A 92 13.26 14.80 5.82
N SER A 93 13.58 15.95 5.19
CA SER A 93 13.09 17.26 5.63
C SER A 93 11.55 17.37 5.52
N VAL A 94 10.96 16.78 4.47
CA VAL A 94 9.51 16.71 4.26
C VAL A 94 8.87 15.81 5.32
N ALA A 95 9.39 14.60 5.52
CA ALA A 95 8.90 13.68 6.56
C ALA A 95 8.95 14.32 7.96
N SER A 96 10.03 15.05 8.25
CA SER A 96 10.17 15.81 9.49
C SER A 96 9.16 16.96 9.61
N TYR A 97 8.83 17.62 8.51
CA TYR A 97 7.82 18.68 8.47
C TYR A 97 6.41 18.15 8.77
N ILE A 98 6.06 16.99 8.20
CA ILE A 98 4.78 16.29 8.47
C ILE A 98 4.66 15.97 9.97
N ARG A 99 5.71 15.38 10.56
CA ARG A 99 5.73 15.01 11.98
C ARG A 99 5.65 16.19 12.93
N ARG A 100 6.29 17.32 12.60
CA ARG A 100 6.18 18.56 13.42
C ARG A 100 4.76 19.10 13.50
N LYS A 101 3.88 18.72 12.56
CA LYS A 101 2.45 19.05 12.58
C LYS A 101 1.59 17.99 13.25
N GLY A 102 2.20 16.99 13.88
CA GLY A 102 1.50 15.90 14.55
C GLY A 102 0.86 14.87 13.61
N MET A 103 1.28 14.84 12.34
CA MET A 103 0.81 13.86 11.37
C MET A 103 1.82 12.72 11.19
N GLU A 104 1.31 11.53 10.85
CA GLU A 104 2.10 10.35 10.54
C GLU A 104 2.53 10.32 9.07
N VAL A 105 3.64 9.63 8.78
CA VAL A 105 4.18 9.45 7.42
C VAL A 105 4.09 7.97 7.05
N VAL A 106 3.48 7.67 5.91
CA VAL A 106 3.41 6.32 5.32
C VAL A 106 3.97 6.37 3.90
N PRO A 107 5.17 5.85 3.64
CA PRO A 107 5.68 5.70 2.29
C PRO A 107 4.82 4.70 1.50
N ALA A 108 4.43 5.08 0.29
CA ALA A 108 3.80 4.21 -0.68
C ALA A 108 4.77 3.91 -1.82
N VAL A 109 5.00 2.61 -2.04
CA VAL A 109 5.88 2.09 -3.07
C VAL A 109 5.05 1.21 -3.99
N SER A 110 4.91 1.62 -5.25
CA SER A 110 4.28 0.82 -6.30
C SER A 110 5.07 -0.47 -6.57
N LEU A 111 4.81 -1.52 -5.78
CA LEU A 111 5.36 -2.86 -5.97
C LEU A 111 4.38 -3.75 -6.72
N LEU A 112 4.92 -4.84 -7.27
CA LEU A 112 4.31 -5.81 -8.17
C LEU A 112 3.94 -5.26 -9.55
N SER A 113 2.99 -4.33 -9.64
CA SER A 113 2.52 -3.66 -10.86
C SER A 113 3.14 -2.26 -11.03
N HIS A 114 2.77 -1.53 -12.10
CA HIS A 114 3.24 -0.16 -12.37
C HIS A 114 4.77 -0.04 -12.52
N GLN A 115 5.42 -1.09 -13.01
CA GLN A 115 6.88 -1.21 -13.01
C GLN A 115 7.59 -0.46 -14.15
N GLY A 116 6.87 0.29 -14.98
CA GLY A 116 7.39 0.92 -16.20
C GLY A 116 8.64 1.78 -15.98
N GLN A 117 8.69 2.57 -14.90
CA GLN A 117 9.86 3.40 -14.52
C GLN A 117 10.77 2.77 -13.45
N PHE A 118 10.37 1.59 -12.95
CA PHE A 118 11.10 0.81 -11.95
C PHE A 118 11.89 -0.29 -12.67
N LEU A 119 11.70 -1.55 -12.24
CA LEU A 119 12.42 -2.71 -12.74
C LEU A 119 12.29 -2.89 -14.25
N ALA A 120 11.14 -2.58 -14.86
CA ALA A 120 10.97 -2.79 -16.30
C ALA A 120 11.97 -1.97 -17.15
N SER A 121 12.41 -0.82 -16.62
CA SER A 121 13.27 0.13 -17.34
C SER A 121 14.77 -0.21 -17.29
N VAL A 122 15.17 -1.08 -16.35
CA VAL A 122 16.58 -1.40 -16.04
C VAL A 122 16.86 -2.90 -15.95
N HIS A 123 15.86 -3.67 -15.56
CA HIS A 123 15.88 -5.11 -15.34
C HIS A 123 14.71 -5.82 -16.05
N PRO A 124 14.56 -5.66 -17.39
CA PRO A 124 13.47 -6.30 -18.14
C PRO A 124 13.47 -7.84 -18.00
N GLU A 125 14.63 -8.44 -17.74
CA GLU A 125 14.77 -9.86 -17.44
C GLU A 125 14.06 -10.26 -16.15
N LEU A 126 13.84 -9.37 -15.18
CA LEU A 126 13.14 -9.69 -13.93
C LEU A 126 11.61 -9.61 -14.06
N MET A 127 11.11 -9.23 -15.23
CA MET A 127 9.70 -8.97 -15.46
C MET A 127 8.89 -10.23 -15.80
N PHE A 128 7.63 -10.28 -15.37
CA PHE A 128 6.64 -11.26 -15.84
C PHE A 128 5.98 -10.77 -17.13
N ASN A 129 5.73 -9.47 -17.21
CA ASN A 129 5.26 -8.76 -18.40
C ASN A 129 5.77 -7.29 -18.35
N GLY A 130 5.43 -6.46 -19.33
CA GLY A 130 5.91 -5.06 -19.38
C GLY A 130 5.53 -4.14 -18.21
N ASN A 131 4.60 -4.54 -17.33
CA ASN A 131 4.13 -3.74 -16.19
C ASN A 131 4.24 -4.46 -14.83
N THR A 132 4.47 -5.77 -14.80
CA THR A 132 4.45 -6.58 -13.58
C THR A 132 5.76 -7.36 -13.43
N TYR A 133 6.49 -7.18 -12.32
CA TYR A 133 7.70 -7.98 -12.08
C TYR A 133 7.34 -9.45 -11.82
N ASN A 134 8.30 -10.37 -11.91
CA ASN A 134 8.03 -11.80 -11.73
C ASN A 134 8.30 -12.28 -10.28
N PRO A 135 7.27 -12.62 -9.49
CA PRO A 135 7.44 -13.08 -8.11
C PRO A 135 8.24 -14.38 -7.99
N SER A 136 8.37 -15.18 -9.05
CA SER A 136 9.18 -16.41 -8.98
C SER A 136 10.69 -16.15 -9.02
N LYS A 137 11.13 -14.93 -9.38
CA LYS A 137 12.55 -14.58 -9.51
C LYS A 137 13.07 -14.01 -8.20
N SER A 138 13.92 -14.76 -7.51
CA SER A 138 14.53 -14.35 -6.23
C SER A 138 15.31 -13.03 -6.32
N ASP A 139 15.90 -12.72 -7.47
CA ASP A 139 16.67 -11.50 -7.69
C ASP A 139 15.82 -10.22 -7.62
N VAL A 140 14.51 -10.30 -7.88
CA VAL A 140 13.57 -9.18 -7.66
C VAL A 140 13.65 -8.72 -6.20
N TYR A 141 13.64 -9.68 -5.28
CA TYR A 141 13.59 -9.38 -3.85
C TYR A 141 14.90 -8.83 -3.32
N LYS A 142 16.04 -9.12 -3.95
CA LYS A 142 17.31 -8.46 -3.55
C LYS A 142 17.21 -6.95 -3.74
N LEU A 143 16.63 -6.52 -4.85
CA LEU A 143 16.46 -5.10 -5.19
C LEU A 143 15.33 -4.46 -4.37
N VAL A 144 14.17 -5.11 -4.31
CA VAL A 144 13.01 -4.60 -3.56
C VAL A 144 13.32 -4.47 -2.07
N PHE A 145 13.96 -5.46 -1.46
CA PHE A 145 14.30 -5.44 -0.04
C PHE A 145 15.38 -4.41 0.30
N ALA A 146 16.41 -4.25 -0.54
CA ALA A 146 17.40 -3.19 -0.37
C ALA A 146 16.76 -1.80 -0.46
N TYR A 147 15.80 -1.61 -1.38
CA TYR A 147 15.06 -0.36 -1.50
C TYR A 147 14.17 -0.09 -0.29
N LEU A 148 13.39 -1.08 0.15
CA LEU A 148 12.54 -0.95 1.35
C LEU A 148 13.37 -0.67 2.60
N ASP A 149 14.53 -1.31 2.77
CA ASP A 149 15.43 -1.04 3.90
C ASP A 149 15.90 0.41 3.92
N GLU A 150 16.25 0.97 2.75
CA GLU A 150 16.65 2.38 2.67
C GLU A 150 15.49 3.32 3.01
N VAL A 151 14.29 3.07 2.47
CA VAL A 151 13.08 3.85 2.80
C VAL A 151 12.79 3.79 4.31
N ILE A 152 12.84 2.60 4.91
CA ILE A 152 12.62 2.40 6.35
C ILE A 152 13.70 3.11 7.17
N ALA A 153 14.97 2.99 6.79
CA ALA A 153 16.08 3.65 7.49
C ALA A 153 15.99 5.17 7.40
N THR A 154 15.51 5.74 6.29
CA THR A 154 15.39 7.19 6.13
C THR A 154 14.27 7.76 6.98
N VAL A 155 13.06 7.20 6.94
CA VAL A 155 11.91 7.84 7.59
C VAL A 155 11.34 7.09 8.79
N ASN A 156 11.82 5.89 9.12
CA ASN A 156 11.33 5.06 10.23
C ASN A 156 9.79 5.02 10.31
N PRO A 157 9.09 4.54 9.26
CA PRO A 157 7.65 4.55 9.20
C PRO A 157 7.06 3.41 10.04
N LYS A 158 5.82 3.57 10.49
CA LYS A 158 5.06 2.48 11.15
C LYS A 158 4.40 1.53 10.13
N ALA A 159 4.21 2.00 8.90
CA ALA A 159 3.60 1.24 7.82
C ALA A 159 4.25 1.58 6.48
N ILE A 160 4.23 0.63 5.55
CA ILE A 160 4.51 0.86 4.13
C ILE A 160 3.30 0.40 3.32
N HIS A 161 2.88 1.25 2.40
CA HIS A 161 1.89 0.90 1.40
C HIS A 161 2.56 0.28 0.18
N ILE A 162 2.34 -1.01 -0.10
CA ILE A 162 3.05 -1.76 -1.14
C ILE A 162 2.43 -1.65 -2.54
N GLY A 163 1.33 -0.89 -2.69
CA GLY A 163 0.62 -0.78 -3.96
C GLY A 163 -0.21 -2.04 -4.23
N HIS A 164 0.22 -2.84 -5.22
CA HIS A 164 -0.40 -4.11 -5.66
C HIS A 164 -1.79 -3.98 -6.31
N ASP A 165 -2.11 -2.81 -6.85
CA ASP A 165 -3.33 -2.56 -7.63
C ASP A 165 -3.14 -2.92 -9.11
N GLU A 166 -4.25 -3.12 -9.82
CA GLU A 166 -4.32 -3.21 -11.29
C GLU A 166 -3.35 -4.24 -11.91
N VAL A 167 -3.06 -5.31 -11.17
CA VAL A 167 -2.17 -6.37 -11.63
C VAL A 167 -2.79 -7.07 -12.83
N SER A 168 -1.97 -7.36 -13.83
CA SER A 168 -2.42 -8.07 -15.03
C SER A 168 -3.16 -9.36 -14.66
N ARG A 169 -4.36 -9.54 -15.21
CA ARG A 169 -5.18 -10.75 -15.02
C ARG A 169 -4.50 -12.06 -15.47
N ARG A 170 -3.35 -11.96 -16.14
CA ARG A 170 -2.52 -13.10 -16.57
C ARG A 170 -1.57 -13.60 -15.48
N LEU A 171 -1.29 -12.80 -14.44
CA LEU A 171 -0.46 -13.25 -13.33
C LEU A 171 -1.25 -14.30 -12.52
N PRO A 172 -0.73 -15.52 -12.30
CA PRO A 172 -1.39 -16.50 -11.44
C PRO A 172 -1.61 -15.96 -10.02
N ALA A 173 -2.76 -16.24 -9.41
CA ALA A 173 -3.07 -15.77 -8.05
C ALA A 173 -2.04 -16.27 -7.01
N ASP A 174 -1.46 -17.46 -7.20
CA ASP A 174 -0.41 -17.99 -6.32
C ASP A 174 0.87 -17.13 -6.36
N TYR A 175 1.17 -16.49 -7.50
CA TYR A 175 2.32 -15.59 -7.62
C TYR A 175 2.03 -14.26 -6.92
N PHE A 176 0.80 -13.74 -7.04
CA PHE A 176 0.36 -12.56 -6.29
C PHE A 176 0.44 -12.84 -4.77
N LEU A 177 -0.12 -13.96 -4.31
CA LEU A 177 -0.10 -14.37 -2.91
C LEU A 177 1.32 -14.57 -2.38
N GLN A 178 2.19 -15.23 -3.16
CA GLN A 178 3.59 -15.41 -2.82
C GLN A 178 4.30 -14.06 -2.64
N ASP A 179 4.04 -13.10 -3.52
CA ASP A 179 4.66 -11.77 -3.44
C ASP A 179 4.22 -11.02 -2.18
N VAL A 180 2.91 -10.94 -1.95
CA VAL A 180 2.35 -10.28 -0.77
C VAL A 180 2.89 -10.89 0.51
N ASN A 181 2.92 -12.22 0.63
CA ASN A 181 3.45 -12.89 1.83
C ASN A 181 4.94 -12.60 2.04
N ARG A 182 5.76 -12.59 0.98
CA ARG A 182 7.19 -12.27 1.12
C ARG A 182 7.42 -10.85 1.60
N LEU A 183 6.69 -9.89 1.05
CA LEU A 183 6.78 -8.49 1.44
C LEU A 183 6.27 -8.30 2.87
N HIS A 184 5.13 -8.90 3.20
CA HIS A 184 4.56 -8.89 4.54
C HIS A 184 5.54 -9.44 5.58
N ASP A 185 6.06 -10.64 5.37
CA ASP A 185 6.99 -11.29 6.31
C ASP A 185 8.28 -10.48 6.48
N TYR A 186 8.74 -9.82 5.41
CA TYR A 186 9.91 -8.96 5.44
C TYR A 186 9.69 -7.68 6.25
N LEU A 187 8.51 -7.07 6.12
CA LEU A 187 8.13 -5.85 6.84
C LEU A 187 7.81 -6.11 8.32
N VAL A 188 7.15 -7.23 8.64
CA VAL A 188 6.86 -7.63 10.03
C VAL A 188 8.14 -7.83 10.84
N GLN A 189 9.19 -8.42 10.24
CA GLN A 189 10.51 -8.54 10.89
C GLN A 189 11.13 -7.18 11.28
N ARG A 190 10.70 -6.11 10.61
CA ARG A 190 11.11 -4.73 10.86
C ARG A 190 10.10 -3.95 11.69
N LYS A 191 9.04 -4.61 12.17
CA LYS A 191 7.92 -4.01 12.92
C LYS A 191 7.18 -2.93 12.11
N VAL A 192 7.13 -3.10 10.80
CA VAL A 192 6.42 -2.20 9.86
C VAL A 192 5.16 -2.91 9.37
N GLU A 193 4.00 -2.26 9.50
CA GLU A 193 2.75 -2.77 8.94
C GLU A 193 2.76 -2.76 7.41
N THR A 194 2.05 -3.71 6.82
CA THR A 194 1.84 -3.76 5.37
C THR A 194 0.46 -3.20 5.03
N TRP A 195 0.42 -2.17 4.18
CA TRP A 195 -0.81 -1.60 3.63
C TRP A 195 -0.86 -1.90 2.13
N MET A 196 -2.05 -2.16 1.57
CA MET A 196 -2.18 -2.60 0.18
C MET A 196 -3.50 -2.14 -0.42
N TRP A 197 -3.52 -1.79 -1.71
CA TRP A 197 -4.77 -1.53 -2.43
C TRP A 197 -5.62 -2.81 -2.53
N GLY A 198 -6.94 -2.65 -2.42
CA GLY A 198 -7.88 -3.77 -2.30
C GLY A 198 -8.43 -4.34 -3.60
N ASP A 199 -8.25 -3.70 -4.76
CA ASP A 199 -8.99 -4.02 -5.99
C ASP A 199 -8.74 -5.43 -6.55
N MET A 200 -7.53 -5.97 -6.35
CA MET A 200 -7.21 -7.36 -6.70
C MET A 200 -7.94 -8.40 -5.84
N LEU A 201 -8.50 -7.96 -4.71
CA LEU A 201 -9.28 -8.75 -3.78
C LEU A 201 -10.79 -8.59 -4.01
N ILE A 202 -11.22 -7.88 -5.06
CA ILE A 202 -12.64 -7.65 -5.38
C ILE A 202 -12.91 -8.24 -6.78
N SER A 203 -13.98 -9.03 -6.94
CA SER A 203 -14.32 -9.66 -8.23
C SER A 203 -15.75 -9.33 -8.67
N ARG A 204 -15.99 -9.25 -9.98
CA ARG A 204 -17.33 -9.07 -10.58
C ARG A 204 -18.27 -10.22 -10.23
N LYS A 205 -17.73 -11.43 -10.03
CA LYS A 205 -18.54 -12.59 -9.64
C LYS A 205 -19.23 -12.35 -8.29
N GLU A 206 -18.54 -11.65 -7.39
CA GLU A 206 -19.03 -11.34 -6.06
C GLU A 206 -19.79 -10.01 -6.03
N PHE A 207 -19.30 -9.00 -6.75
CA PHE A 207 -19.87 -7.66 -6.78
C PHE A 207 -20.22 -7.24 -8.21
N PRO A 208 -21.28 -7.81 -8.81
CA PRO A 208 -21.61 -7.56 -10.22
C PRO A 208 -22.04 -6.12 -10.51
N ASN A 209 -22.50 -5.39 -9.50
CA ASN A 209 -23.03 -4.03 -9.64
C ASN A 209 -21.99 -2.94 -9.32
N MET A 210 -20.79 -3.29 -8.86
CA MET A 210 -19.73 -2.33 -8.57
C MET A 210 -19.07 -1.83 -9.86
N LEU A 211 -18.60 -0.58 -9.83
CA LEU A 211 -18.02 0.01 -11.02
C LEU A 211 -16.71 -0.70 -11.45
N PRO A 212 -16.54 -0.94 -12.76
CA PRO A 212 -15.45 -1.70 -13.33
C PRO A 212 -14.02 -1.47 -12.83
N TRP A 213 -13.67 -0.23 -12.53
CA TRP A 213 -12.30 0.17 -12.23
C TRP A 213 -11.80 -0.42 -10.91
N ALA A 214 -12.66 -0.49 -9.89
CA ALA A 214 -12.28 -0.90 -8.53
C ALA A 214 -12.36 -2.42 -8.34
N VAL A 215 -12.62 -3.17 -9.40
CA VAL A 215 -12.92 -4.60 -9.34
C VAL A 215 -11.98 -5.37 -10.27
N ASN A 216 -10.72 -5.51 -9.88
CA ASN A 216 -9.66 -6.10 -10.72
C ASN A 216 -9.37 -7.58 -10.43
N GLY A 217 -9.83 -8.12 -9.31
CA GLY A 217 -9.69 -9.51 -8.88
C GLY A 217 -10.52 -10.55 -9.65
N ASN A 218 -10.64 -10.42 -10.97
CA ASN A 218 -11.46 -11.31 -11.83
C ASN A 218 -10.71 -12.52 -12.40
N GLY A 219 -9.48 -12.79 -11.96
CA GLY A 219 -8.71 -13.97 -12.36
C GLY A 219 -9.06 -15.19 -11.52
N ASN A 220 -8.71 -16.39 -12.00
CA ASN A 220 -8.84 -17.60 -11.18
C ASN A 220 -8.00 -17.48 -9.90
N GLY A 221 -8.59 -17.78 -8.75
CA GLY A 221 -7.94 -17.67 -7.43
C GLY A 221 -7.86 -16.23 -6.87
N TYR A 222 -8.26 -15.20 -7.60
CA TYR A 222 -8.33 -13.81 -7.09
C TYR A 222 -9.64 -13.53 -6.33
N GLY A 223 -9.83 -12.29 -5.89
CA GLY A 223 -11.06 -11.86 -5.23
C GLY A 223 -11.18 -12.43 -3.82
N GLY A 224 -12.37 -12.95 -3.49
CA GLY A 224 -12.65 -13.54 -2.18
C GLY A 224 -11.80 -14.75 -1.82
N GLU A 225 -11.21 -15.46 -2.79
CA GLU A 225 -10.30 -16.57 -2.48
C GLU A 225 -8.99 -16.07 -1.85
N LEU A 226 -8.40 -14.97 -2.36
CA LEU A 226 -7.25 -14.32 -1.74
C LEU A 226 -7.59 -13.78 -0.35
N ARG A 227 -8.78 -13.19 -0.18
CA ARG A 227 -9.20 -12.66 1.14
C ARG A 227 -9.26 -13.73 2.22
N LYS A 228 -9.49 -15.00 1.87
CA LYS A 228 -9.47 -16.11 2.85
C LYS A 228 -8.07 -16.39 3.37
N VAL A 229 -7.06 -16.35 2.51
CA VAL A 229 -5.71 -16.86 2.79
C VAL A 229 -4.68 -15.79 3.14
N LEU A 230 -4.91 -14.52 2.79
CA LEU A 230 -3.99 -13.43 3.11
C LEU A 230 -3.87 -13.19 4.63
N PRO A 231 -2.68 -12.77 5.13
CA PRO A 231 -2.48 -12.32 6.51
C PRO A 231 -3.46 -11.20 6.89
N LYS A 232 -4.13 -11.33 8.05
CA LYS A 232 -5.25 -10.44 8.44
C LYS A 232 -4.81 -9.11 9.04
N ASP A 233 -3.53 -8.99 9.40
CA ASP A 233 -2.89 -7.76 9.86
C ASP A 233 -2.41 -6.87 8.71
N ILE A 234 -2.57 -7.27 7.44
CA ILE A 234 -2.49 -6.35 6.31
C ILE A 234 -3.68 -5.37 6.36
N VAL A 235 -3.39 -4.08 6.21
CA VAL A 235 -4.43 -3.04 6.07
C VAL A 235 -4.83 -2.94 4.60
N ILE A 236 -6.12 -3.11 4.32
CA ILE A 236 -6.66 -3.00 2.97
C ILE A 236 -7.16 -1.58 2.71
N CYS A 237 -6.65 -0.97 1.65
CA CYS A 237 -7.09 0.33 1.15
C CYS A 237 -8.10 0.11 0.01
N ASP A 238 -9.40 0.20 0.33
CA ASP A 238 -10.50 -0.03 -0.61
C ASP A 238 -10.85 1.26 -1.35
N TRP A 239 -10.60 1.35 -2.65
CA TRP A 239 -10.71 2.60 -3.41
C TRP A 239 -11.94 2.65 -4.32
N HIS A 240 -12.70 3.75 -4.24
CA HIS A 240 -13.88 4.03 -5.07
C HIS A 240 -13.93 5.51 -5.43
N TYR A 241 -13.90 5.84 -6.72
CA TYR A 241 -13.69 7.23 -7.17
C TYR A 241 -14.88 7.89 -7.86
N ALA A 242 -15.85 7.12 -8.36
CA ALA A 242 -17.01 7.73 -9.04
C ALA A 242 -18.38 7.12 -8.70
N ASP A 243 -18.42 6.10 -7.84
CA ASP A 243 -19.63 5.51 -7.29
C ASP A 243 -20.45 6.58 -6.53
N ILE A 244 -21.73 6.74 -6.87
CA ILE A 244 -22.61 7.74 -6.21
C ILE A 244 -23.62 7.13 -5.26
N GLY A 245 -23.61 5.80 -5.13
CA GLY A 245 -24.44 5.11 -4.16
C GLY A 245 -24.05 5.46 -2.72
N ASP A 246 -24.89 5.03 -1.80
CA ASP A 246 -24.63 5.15 -0.35
C ASP A 246 -24.01 3.86 0.23
N GLU A 247 -23.84 2.83 -0.60
CA GLU A 247 -23.31 1.52 -0.19
C GLU A 247 -22.03 1.14 -0.92
N PHE A 248 -21.07 0.61 -0.16
CA PHE A 248 -19.75 0.19 -0.65
C PHE A 248 -19.46 -1.24 -0.13
N PRO A 249 -20.14 -2.27 -0.67
CA PRO A 249 -20.19 -3.60 -0.07
C PRO A 249 -18.83 -4.32 0.00
N SER A 250 -17.85 -3.93 -0.83
CA SER A 250 -16.47 -4.43 -0.73
C SER A 250 -15.85 -4.15 0.64
N LEU A 251 -16.06 -2.95 1.19
CA LEU A 251 -15.53 -2.55 2.49
C LEU A 251 -16.03 -3.49 3.59
N THR A 252 -17.34 -3.75 3.60
CA THR A 252 -17.95 -4.66 4.57
C THR A 252 -17.46 -6.09 4.38
N ALA A 253 -17.25 -6.54 3.15
CA ALA A 253 -16.66 -7.85 2.89
C ALA A 253 -15.22 -7.97 3.44
N PHE A 254 -14.40 -6.93 3.29
CA PHE A 254 -13.07 -6.89 3.90
C PHE A 254 -13.12 -6.94 5.43
N LYS A 255 -13.97 -6.14 6.06
CA LYS A 255 -14.17 -6.17 7.52
C LYS A 255 -14.63 -7.55 8.01
N ASN A 256 -15.61 -8.15 7.32
CA ASN A 256 -16.11 -9.49 7.64
C ASN A 256 -15.06 -10.60 7.43
N ASN A 257 -14.05 -10.37 6.60
CA ASN A 257 -12.90 -11.27 6.45
C ASN A 257 -11.78 -11.02 7.47
N GLY A 258 -11.96 -10.07 8.39
CA GLY A 258 -11.06 -9.82 9.52
C GLY A 258 -9.97 -8.79 9.27
N PHE A 259 -10.03 -8.06 8.15
CA PHE A 259 -9.05 -7.03 7.84
C PHE A 259 -9.35 -5.70 8.55
N ARG A 260 -8.29 -4.94 8.79
CA ARG A 260 -8.38 -3.48 8.95
C ARG A 260 -8.57 -2.86 7.57
N VAL A 261 -9.44 -1.86 7.48
CA VAL A 261 -9.84 -1.29 6.18
C VAL A 261 -9.87 0.22 6.24
N LEU A 262 -9.23 0.84 5.25
CA LEU A 262 -9.32 2.27 4.96
C LEU A 262 -10.08 2.44 3.64
N GLY A 263 -11.13 3.25 3.63
CA GLY A 263 -11.77 3.64 2.38
C GLY A 263 -10.95 4.72 1.67
N ALA A 264 -10.88 4.72 0.35
CA ALA A 264 -10.13 5.70 -0.42
C ALA A 264 -11.01 6.37 -1.50
N GLY A 265 -11.15 7.69 -1.39
CA GLY A 265 -11.84 8.54 -2.37
C GLY A 265 -10.85 9.39 -3.20
N TRP A 266 -11.38 10.13 -4.18
CA TRP A 266 -10.61 11.05 -5.03
C TRP A 266 -11.42 12.33 -5.33
N ARG A 267 -11.45 12.79 -6.59
CA ARG A 267 -11.97 14.08 -7.06
C ARG A 267 -13.47 14.29 -6.88
N ARG A 268 -14.27 13.21 -6.87
CA ARG A 268 -15.73 13.33 -6.80
C ARG A 268 -16.17 13.44 -5.34
N ALA A 269 -16.33 14.67 -4.86
CA ALA A 269 -16.70 14.95 -3.47
C ALA A 269 -17.95 14.20 -2.97
N GLN A 270 -18.96 13.98 -3.84
CA GLN A 270 -20.14 13.19 -3.48
C GLN A 270 -19.79 11.73 -3.16
N THR A 271 -18.96 11.09 -3.99
CA THR A 271 -18.47 9.71 -3.76
C THR A 271 -17.70 9.65 -2.45
N THR A 272 -16.74 10.55 -2.25
CA THR A 272 -15.91 10.61 -1.05
C THR A 272 -16.74 10.77 0.23
N ARG A 273 -17.77 11.65 0.22
CA ARG A 273 -18.67 11.84 1.37
C ARG A 273 -19.52 10.61 1.65
N ASN A 274 -20.12 10.03 0.61
CA ASN A 274 -20.97 8.83 0.78
C ASN A 274 -20.15 7.66 1.29
N PHE A 275 -18.94 7.48 0.75
CA PHE A 275 -18.06 6.40 1.17
C PHE A 275 -17.56 6.60 2.60
N SER A 276 -17.14 7.82 2.97
CA SER A 276 -16.75 8.16 4.33
C SER A 276 -17.83 7.78 5.36
N ARG A 277 -19.08 8.16 5.08
CA ARG A 277 -20.23 7.82 5.93
C ARG A 277 -20.44 6.32 6.02
N TYR A 278 -20.46 5.62 4.89
CA TYR A 278 -20.63 4.17 4.86
C TYR A 278 -19.50 3.45 5.61
N ALA A 279 -18.26 3.87 5.41
CA ALA A 279 -17.08 3.32 6.05
C ALA A 279 -17.16 3.46 7.57
N ALA A 280 -17.52 4.65 8.09
CA ALA A 280 -17.67 4.88 9.52
C ALA A 280 -18.80 4.03 10.14
N GLN A 281 -19.92 3.90 9.43
CA GLN A 281 -21.08 3.09 9.87
C GLN A 281 -20.78 1.58 9.88
N ASN A 282 -19.83 1.13 9.05
CA ASN A 282 -19.47 -0.29 8.90
C ASN A 282 -18.11 -0.62 9.53
N GLY A 283 -17.63 0.20 10.47
CA GLY A 283 -16.48 -0.12 11.32
C GLY A 283 -15.12 -0.06 10.61
N ALA A 284 -15.00 0.73 9.54
CA ALA A 284 -13.70 1.03 8.95
C ALA A 284 -12.76 1.73 9.93
N ASP A 285 -11.47 1.62 9.66
CA ASP A 285 -10.39 2.16 10.49
C ASP A 285 -10.03 3.60 10.10
N GLY A 286 -10.61 4.12 9.02
CA GLY A 286 -10.39 5.47 8.54
C GLY A 286 -10.64 5.65 7.05
N MET A 287 -10.21 6.80 6.54
CA MET A 287 -10.33 7.19 5.14
C MET A 287 -9.04 7.80 4.58
N ILE A 288 -8.87 7.65 3.27
CA ILE A 288 -7.82 8.22 2.44
C ILE A 288 -8.49 9.12 1.39
N ILE A 289 -7.95 10.32 1.19
CA ILE A 289 -8.22 11.10 -0.01
C ILE A 289 -6.98 11.05 -0.90
N THR A 290 -7.12 10.51 -2.10
CA THR A 290 -6.03 10.45 -3.07
C THR A 290 -5.96 11.73 -3.88
N THR A 291 -4.79 12.00 -4.44
CA THR A 291 -4.54 13.20 -5.26
C THR A 291 -4.00 12.84 -6.63
N TRP A 292 -4.51 11.73 -7.19
CA TRP A 292 -4.17 11.27 -8.54
C TRP A 292 -4.33 12.39 -9.57
N PHE A 293 -3.50 12.33 -10.62
CA PHE A 293 -3.63 13.19 -11.78
C PHE A 293 -4.68 12.63 -12.75
N ASP A 294 -5.47 13.50 -13.37
CA ASP A 294 -6.32 13.07 -14.48
C ASP A 294 -5.41 12.72 -15.68
N PRO A 295 -5.50 11.50 -16.24
CA PRO A 295 -4.71 11.13 -17.41
C PRO A 295 -5.03 11.98 -18.66
N ASN A 296 -6.15 12.70 -18.67
CA ASN A 296 -6.53 13.64 -19.73
C ASN A 296 -6.07 15.08 -19.47
N GLU A 297 -5.57 15.38 -18.27
CA GLU A 297 -4.98 16.67 -17.94
C GLU A 297 -3.47 16.61 -18.11
N SER A 298 -2.85 17.71 -18.56
CA SER A 298 -1.40 17.75 -18.67
C SER A 298 -0.79 17.61 -17.26
N ARG A 299 0.09 16.62 -17.08
CA ARG A 299 0.93 16.46 -15.87
C ARG A 299 1.72 17.72 -15.46
N VAL A 300 1.76 18.73 -16.33
CA VAL A 300 2.52 19.98 -16.21
C VAL A 300 1.75 21.07 -15.46
N VAL A 301 0.41 21.04 -15.45
CA VAL A 301 -0.40 22.08 -14.80
C VAL A 301 -1.31 21.43 -13.78
N GLN A 302 -0.78 21.23 -12.57
CA GLN A 302 -1.61 20.83 -11.45
C GLN A 302 -2.56 21.99 -11.12
N ASN A 303 -3.86 21.73 -11.16
CA ASN A 303 -4.85 22.68 -10.71
C ASN A 303 -4.83 22.73 -9.17
N TRP A 304 -3.98 23.59 -8.62
CA TRP A 304 -3.78 23.72 -7.18
C TRP A 304 -5.08 24.03 -6.42
N ASP A 305 -5.96 24.84 -7.00
CA ASP A 305 -7.23 25.20 -6.38
C ASP A 305 -8.17 23.99 -6.28
N GLU A 306 -8.19 23.14 -7.31
CA GLU A 306 -8.97 21.89 -7.28
C GLU A 306 -8.39 20.90 -6.27
N LEU A 307 -7.07 20.76 -6.22
CA LEU A 307 -6.41 19.88 -5.25
C LEU A 307 -6.70 20.31 -3.81
N ASP A 308 -6.57 21.61 -3.53
CA ASP A 308 -6.86 22.17 -2.20
C ASP A 308 -8.31 21.95 -1.81
N LYS A 309 -9.22 22.11 -2.78
CA LYS A 309 -10.65 21.85 -2.59
C LYS A 309 -10.91 20.38 -2.29
N ILE A 310 -10.29 19.45 -3.02
CA ILE A 310 -10.39 18.01 -2.79
C ILE A 310 -9.97 17.66 -1.35
N ILE A 311 -8.79 18.12 -0.93
CA ILE A 311 -8.27 17.88 0.42
C ILE A 311 -9.19 18.51 1.46
N SER A 312 -9.56 19.78 1.30
CA SER A 312 -10.37 20.51 2.28
C SER A 312 -11.79 19.96 2.43
N GLU A 313 -12.44 19.56 1.33
CA GLU A 313 -13.77 18.96 1.38
C GLU A 313 -13.75 17.55 1.99
N ALA A 314 -12.74 16.74 1.64
CA ALA A 314 -12.56 15.43 2.24
C ALA A 314 -12.28 15.53 3.74
N GLY A 315 -11.44 16.49 4.17
CA GLY A 315 -11.14 16.71 5.58
C GLY A 315 -12.40 16.99 6.41
N LYS A 316 -13.33 17.81 5.91
CA LYS A 316 -14.62 18.05 6.57
C LYS A 316 -15.41 16.77 6.79
N ALA A 317 -15.50 15.92 5.77
CA ALA A 317 -16.22 14.64 5.86
C ALA A 317 -15.53 13.68 6.82
N PHE A 318 -14.20 13.54 6.71
CA PHE A 318 -13.45 12.56 7.48
C PHE A 318 -13.35 12.95 8.96
N VAL A 319 -13.22 14.24 9.29
CA VAL A 319 -13.25 14.70 10.69
C VAL A 319 -14.61 14.45 11.32
N GLN A 320 -15.70 14.64 10.57
CA GLN A 320 -17.05 14.36 11.03
C GLN A 320 -17.27 12.86 11.28
N ASP A 321 -16.90 12.02 10.33
CA ASP A 321 -17.22 10.59 10.35
C ASP A 321 -16.21 9.77 11.17
N PHE A 322 -14.97 10.26 11.30
CA PHE A 322 -13.86 9.61 12.02
C PHE A 322 -13.19 10.56 13.02
N PRO A 323 -13.89 11.02 14.07
CA PRO A 323 -13.32 11.91 15.08
C PRO A 323 -12.27 11.21 15.95
N ASP A 324 -11.34 11.98 16.53
CA ASP A 324 -10.30 11.45 17.44
C ASP A 324 -10.87 10.86 18.74
N ALA A 325 -12.06 11.29 19.15
CA ALA A 325 -12.82 10.77 20.28
C ALA A 325 -14.25 10.44 19.80
N LYS A 326 -14.76 9.27 20.18
CA LYS A 326 -16.17 8.88 19.96
C LYS A 326 -17.07 9.38 21.07
#